data_AF-A0A2U3ALD0-F1
#
_entry.id   AF-A0A2U3ALD0-F1
#
_cell.length_a   1.000
_cell.length_b   1.000
_cell.length_c   1.000
_cell.angle_alpha   90.00
_cell.angle_beta   90.00
_cell.angle_gamma   90.00
#
_symmetry.space_group_name_H-M   'P 1'
#
loop_
_entity.id
_entity.type
_entity.pdbx_description
1 polymer ?
#
loop_
_entity_poly.entity_id
_entity_poly.type
_entity_poly.pdbx_seq_one_letter_code
_entity_poly.pdbx_strand_id
1 'polypeptide(L)'
;MLNVKITKEEFHYVAEYVSNATQEVKKLSMRSLHDMVYNIGRFVPMNTVHFHIPDNLTKSLLTTLKLEYPGELYEHKITVH
;
A
#
# COMPACT_ATOMS: atom_id res chain seq x y z
N MET A 1 -3.13 -2.45 13.86
CA MET A 1 -2.33 -1.63 12.93
C MET A 1 -1.69 -2.56 11.92
N LEU A 2 -1.84 -2.27 10.63
CA LEU A 2 -1.34 -3.06 9.51
C LEU A 2 -0.32 -2.22 8.76
N ASN A 3 0.95 -2.64 8.77
CA ASN A 3 1.98 -1.99 7.96
C ASN A 3 2.10 -2.73 6.63
N VAL A 4 2.08 -2.00 5.54
CA VAL A 4 2.25 -2.53 4.19
C VAL A 4 3.52 -1.92 3.61
N LYS A 5 4.59 -2.71 3.56
CA LYS A 5 5.85 -2.30 2.93
C LYS A 5 5.91 -2.82 1.52
N ILE A 6 6.05 -1.90 0.57
CA ILE A 6 6.16 -2.24 -0.85
C ILE A 6 7.62 -2.06 -1.26
N THR A 7 8.20 -3.07 -1.90
CA THR A 7 9.54 -3.00 -2.48
C THR A 7 9.49 -3.44 -3.94
N LYS A 8 10.42 -2.93 -4.76
CA LYS A 8 10.51 -3.30 -6.18
C LYS A 8 11.56 -4.40 -6.34
N GLU A 9 11.19 -5.51 -6.97
CA GLU A 9 12.09 -6.60 -7.37
C GLU A 9 11.99 -6.82 -8.87
N GLU A 10 12.96 -6.31 -9.64
CA GLU A 10 13.02 -6.43 -11.11
C GLU A 10 11.68 -6.10 -11.81
N PHE A 11 10.89 -7.13 -12.14
CA PHE A 11 9.60 -7.08 -12.83
C PHE A 11 8.37 -7.14 -11.92
N HIS A 12 8.56 -7.39 -10.62
CA HIS A 12 7.52 -7.57 -9.63
C HIS A 12 7.63 -6.56 -8.49
N TYR A 13 6.55 -6.42 -7.74
CA TYR A 13 6.51 -5.67 -6.49
C TYR A 13 6.25 -6.63 -5.35
N VAL A 14 6.99 -6.49 -4.26
CA VAL A 14 6.80 -7.29 -3.06
C VAL A 14 6.07 -6.44 -2.04
N ALA A 15 4.88 -6.89 -1.65
CA ALA A 15 4.11 -6.30 -0.56
C ALA A 15 4.26 -7.18 0.69
N GLU A 16 4.89 -6.61 1.71
CA GLU A 16 5.04 -7.22 3.03
C GLU A 16 3.97 -6.64 3.96
N TYR A 17 3.06 -7.50 4.43
CA TYR A 17 2.05 -7.19 5.43
C TYR A 17 2.59 -7.54 6.81
N VAL A 18 2.76 -6.54 7.65
CA VAL A 18 3.19 -6.73 9.04
C VAL A 18 2.08 -6.25 9.96
N SER A 19 1.44 -7.20 10.63
CA SER A 19 0.51 -6.94 11.73
C SER A 19 1.08 -7.50 13.03
N ASN A 20 0.49 -7.15 14.17
CA ASN A 20 0.91 -7.68 15.47
C ASN A 20 0.79 -9.21 15.58
N ALA A 21 0.01 -9.86 14.71
CA ALA A 21 -0.28 -11.29 14.77
C ALA A 21 0.36 -12.09 13.62
N THR A 22 0.65 -11.44 12.49
CA THR A 22 1.08 -12.12 11.26
C THR A 22 2.04 -11.26 10.44
N GLN A 23 3.03 -11.94 9.86
CA GLN A 23 3.84 -11.40 8.77
C GLN A 23 3.55 -12.22 7.52
N GLU A 24 3.03 -11.57 6.49
CA GLU A 24 2.73 -12.20 5.20
C GLU A 24 3.47 -11.44 4.09
N VAL A 25 4.07 -12.17 3.15
CA VAL A 25 4.80 -11.57 2.04
C VAL A 25 4.17 -12.04 0.73
N LYS A 26 3.77 -11.09 -0.12
CA LYS A 26 3.18 -11.37 -1.44
C LYS A 26 4.00 -10.74 -2.55
N LYS A 27 4.34 -11.52 -3.57
CA LYS A 27 4.87 -11.01 -4.84
C LYS A 27 3.71 -10.69 -5.76
N LEU A 28 3.63 -9.46 -6.23
CA LEU A 28 2.50 -8.90 -6.96
C LEU A 28 2.97 -8.22 -8.25
N SER A 29 2.18 -8.35 -9.31
CA SER A 29 2.30 -7.47 -10.46
C SER A 29 1.83 -6.05 -10.10
N MET A 30 2.15 -5.05 -10.93
CA MET A 30 1.64 -3.68 -10.73
C MET A 30 0.11 -3.65 -10.61
N ARG A 31 -0.60 -4.35 -11.50
CA ARG A 31 -2.07 -4.41 -11.48
C ARG A 31 -2.59 -5.01 -10.17
N SER A 32 -2.00 -6.12 -9.75
CA SER A 32 -2.38 -6.79 -8.50
C SER A 32 -2.06 -5.95 -7.27
N LEU A 33 -1.06 -5.07 -7.34
CA LEU A 33 -0.73 -4.11 -6.28
C LEU A 33 -1.84 -3.05 -6.12
N HIS A 34 -2.34 -2.52 -7.24
CA HIS A 34 -3.47 -1.58 -7.22
C HIS A 34 -4.76 -2.23 -6.69
N ASP A 35 -5.08 -3.44 -7.17
CA ASP A 35 -6.26 -4.19 -6.69
C ASP A 35 -6.17 -4.49 -5.19
N MET A 36 -4.96 -4.77 -4.71
CA MET A 36 -4.71 -5.03 -3.30
C MET A 36 -4.90 -3.79 -2.43
N VAL A 37 -4.36 -2.64 -2.85
CA VAL A 37 -4.57 -1.36 -2.16
C VAL A 37 -6.05 -1.03 -2.07
N TYR A 38 -6.78 -1.21 -3.17
CA TYR A 38 -8.23 -1.01 -3.22
C TYR A 38 -8.98 -1.94 -2.24
N ASN A 39 -8.63 -3.23 -2.23
CA ASN A 39 -9.28 -4.19 -1.34
C ASN A 39 -8.97 -3.92 0.14
N ILE A 40 -7.74 -3.53 0.48
CA ILE A 40 -7.39 -3.17 1.86
C ILE A 40 -8.28 -2.05 2.38
N GLY A 41 -8.55 -1.04 1.56
CA GLY A 41 -9.45 0.06 1.94
C GLY A 41 -10.89 -0.35 2.18
N ARG A 42 -11.33 -1.49 1.64
CA ARG A 42 -12.68 -2.03 1.86
C ARG A 42 -12.78 -2.89 3.11
N PHE A 43 -11.73 -3.62 3.46
CA PHE A 43 -11.77 -4.63 4.53
C PHE A 43 -11.13 -4.16 5.83
N VAL A 44 -10.24 -3.17 5.76
CA VAL A 44 -9.54 -2.62 6.92
C VAL A 44 -9.79 -1.13 6.96
N PRO A 45 -10.16 -0.54 8.11
CA PRO A 45 -10.22 0.90 8.24
C PRO A 45 -8.85 1.48 7.88
N MET A 46 -8.78 2.27 6.80
CA MET A 46 -7.50 2.85 6.31
C MET A 46 -6.76 3.65 7.38
N ASN A 47 -7.50 4.16 8.37
CA ASN A 47 -6.98 4.78 9.59
C ASN A 47 -5.99 3.92 10.39
N THR A 48 -5.93 2.63 10.10
CA THR A 48 -5.09 1.66 10.79
C THR A 48 -4.03 1.04 9.87
N VAL A 49 -3.93 1.52 8.63
CA VAL A 49 -3.03 1.01 7.60
C VAL A 49 -1.97 2.05 7.28
N HIS A 50 -0.69 1.67 7.41
CA HIS A 50 0.43 2.51 7.02
C HIS A 50 1.11 1.91 5.79
N PHE A 51 1.11 2.67 4.69
CA PHE A 51 1.79 2.29 3.47
C PHE A 51 3.20 2.87 3.47
N HIS A 52 4.21 2.03 3.20
CA HIS A 52 5.57 2.43 2.86
C HIS A 52 5.77 2.13 1.38
N ILE A 53 5.72 3.19 0.55
CA ILE A 53 5.77 3.10 -0.91
C ILE A 53 7.12 3.66 -1.37
N PRO A 54 7.87 2.95 -2.24
CA PRO A 54 9.15 3.43 -2.74
C PRO A 54 8.95 4.54 -3.77
N ASP A 55 9.86 5.51 -3.78
CA ASP A 55 9.84 6.74 -4.59
C ASP A 55 9.53 6.55 -6.09
N ASN A 56 9.96 5.43 -6.67
CA ASN A 56 9.74 5.11 -8.07
C ASN A 56 8.29 4.67 -8.39
N LEU A 57 7.54 4.22 -7.40
CA LEU A 57 6.13 3.80 -7.48
C LEU A 57 5.17 4.91 -7.07
N THR A 58 5.70 5.89 -6.37
CA THR A 58 5.00 7.02 -5.78
C THR A 58 4.04 7.68 -6.74
N LYS A 59 4.43 7.97 -7.98
CA LYS A 59 3.55 8.66 -8.93
C LYS A 59 2.28 7.86 -9.29
N SER A 60 2.40 6.57 -9.61
CA SER A 60 1.24 5.79 -10.04
C SER A 60 0.36 5.38 -8.86
N LEU A 61 0.98 4.84 -7.80
CA LEU A 61 0.24 4.32 -6.66
C LEU A 61 -0.38 5.43 -5.81
N LEU A 62 0.32 6.56 -5.60
CA LEU A 62 -0.29 7.71 -4.94
C LEU A 62 -1.42 8.31 -5.77
N THR A 63 -1.32 8.32 -7.10
CA THR A 63 -2.41 8.88 -7.92
C THR A 63 -3.67 8.06 -7.73
N THR A 64 -3.58 6.72 -7.72
CA THR A 64 -4.71 5.86 -7.39
C THR A 64 -5.20 6.07 -5.96
N LEU A 65 -4.29 6.11 -4.98
CA LEU A 65 -4.67 6.37 -3.58
C LEU A 65 -5.34 7.75 -3.41
N LYS A 66 -4.92 8.78 -4.16
CA LYS A 66 -5.52 10.12 -4.15
C LYS A 66 -6.89 10.18 -4.80
N LEU A 67 -7.11 9.40 -5.86
CA LEU A 67 -8.39 9.31 -6.55
C LEU A 67 -9.42 8.53 -5.72
N GLU A 68 -9.01 7.39 -5.17
CA GLU A 68 -9.90 6.47 -4.46
C GLU A 68 -10.09 6.85 -2.96
N TYR A 69 -9.05 7.43 -2.33
CA TYR A 69 -9.01 7.74 -0.88
C TYR A 69 -8.40 9.13 -0.59
N PRO A 70 -9.00 10.22 -1.10
CA PRO A 70 -8.43 11.56 -0.98
C PRO A 70 -8.33 12.06 0.48
N GLY A 71 -9.25 11.69 1.36
CA GLY A 71 -9.28 12.18 2.75
C GLY A 71 -8.19 11.54 3.62
N GLU A 72 -7.95 10.25 3.41
CA GLU A 72 -7.01 9.42 4.16
C GLU A 72 -5.55 9.79 3.85
N LEU A 73 -5.31 10.36 2.66
CA LEU A 73 -4.01 10.88 2.24
C LEU A 73 -3.63 12.18 2.95
N TYR A 74 -4.62 13.03 3.26
CA TYR A 74 -4.43 14.29 3.99
C TYR A 74 -4.11 14.06 5.47
N GLU A 75 -4.55 12.94 6.04
CA GLU A 75 -4.29 12.58 7.45
C GLU A 75 -2.91 11.95 7.69
N HIS A 76 -1.97 12.07 6.75
CA HIS A 76 -0.59 11.59 6.84
C HIS A 76 -0.41 10.06 7.04
N LYS A 77 -1.43 9.26 6.73
CA LYS A 77 -1.41 7.78 6.92
C LYS A 77 -0.69 7.01 5.82
N ILE A 78 -0.37 7.67 4.73
CA ILE A 78 0.43 7.13 3.62
C ILE A 78 1.79 7.82 3.67
N THR A 79 2.84 7.10 4.08
CA THR A 79 4.20 7.63 4.12
C THR A 79 4.97 7.14 2.90
N VAL A 80 5.37 8.10 2.09
CA VAL A 80 6.14 7.86 0.86
C VAL A 80 7.61 8.03 1.21
N HIS A 81 8.45 7.07 0.79
CA HIS A 81 9.88 7.06 1.06
C HIS A 81 10.71 6.78 -0.19
#